data_AF-A0A496XDG2-F1
#
_entry.id   AF-A0A496XDG2-F1
#
_cell.length_a   1.000
_cell.length_b   1.000
_cell.length_c   1.000
_cell.angle_alpha   90.00
_cell.angle_beta   90.00
_cell.angle_gamma   90.00
#
_symmetry.space_group_name_H-M   'P 1'
#
loop_
_entity.id
_entity.type
_entity.pdbx_description
1 polymer ?
#
loop_
_entity_poly.entity_id
_entity_poly.type
_entity_poly.pdbx_seq_one_letter_code
_entity_poly.pdbx_strand_id
1 'polypeptide(L)'
;MLLSVPAVILYLQATLLVTSAPQSVSSWREHYFSIAPSFFALNIAYNLVLPAVFWLGDGSFGGWAALPAIATSVGLSAIAMLSKSERTHGVIALLTLVLMLVTVYVFAFTPAQLIADA
;
A
#
# COMPACT_ATOMS: atom_id res chain seq x y z
N MET A 1 -11.12 9.09 8.45
CA MET A 1 -11.18 8.09 7.34
C MET A 1 -9.77 7.62 7.04
N LEU A 2 -9.58 6.37 6.57
CA LEU A 2 -8.31 5.65 6.31
C LEU A 2 -7.74 4.72 7.40
N LEU A 3 -8.56 4.15 8.29
CA LEU A 3 -8.14 2.96 9.07
C LEU A 3 -8.43 1.62 8.35
N SER A 4 -9.05 1.66 7.18
CA SER A 4 -9.22 0.48 6.34
C SER A 4 -7.91 0.22 5.61
N VAL A 5 -7.02 -0.57 6.23
CA VAL A 5 -6.19 -1.46 5.42
C VAL A 5 -7.18 -2.21 4.51
N PRO A 6 -7.12 -2.01 3.18
CA PRO A 6 -8.11 -2.61 2.29
C PRO A 6 -8.16 -4.11 2.56
N ALA A 7 -9.36 -4.69 2.62
CA ALA A 7 -9.53 -6.13 2.88
C ALA A 7 -8.68 -7.01 1.95
N VAL A 8 -8.32 -6.49 0.76
CA VAL A 8 -7.35 -7.09 -0.18
C VAL A 8 -5.93 -7.13 0.39
N ILE A 9 -5.42 -6.04 0.99
CA ILE A 9 -4.10 -6.02 1.65
C ILE A 9 -4.12 -6.96 2.86
N LEU A 10 -5.20 -6.99 3.64
CA LEU A 10 -5.34 -7.92 4.77
C LEU A 10 -5.42 -9.38 4.30
N TYR A 11 -6.20 -9.68 3.26
CA TYR A 11 -6.29 -11.02 2.66
C TYR A 11 -4.95 -11.47 2.09
N LEU A 12 -4.23 -10.57 1.43
CA LEU A 12 -2.93 -10.87 0.87
C LEU A 12 -1.81 -10.99 1.93
N GLN A 13 -1.85 -10.18 3.00
CA GLN A 13 -1.02 -10.37 4.18
C GLN A 13 -1.34 -11.68 4.90
N ALA A 14 -2.62 -12.03 4.99
CA ALA A 14 -3.07 -13.33 5.50
C ALA A 14 -2.61 -14.48 4.58
N THR A 15 -2.56 -14.30 3.26
CA THR A 15 -2.05 -15.31 2.31
C THR A 15 -0.54 -15.48 2.46
N LEU A 16 0.19 -14.38 2.67
CA LEU A 16 1.61 -14.37 3.01
C LEU A 16 1.92 -15.07 4.34
N LEU A 17 1.00 -15.02 5.30
CA LEU A 17 1.15 -15.62 6.65
C LEU A 17 0.56 -17.05 6.74
N VAL A 18 -0.44 -17.34 5.92
CA VAL A 18 -1.32 -18.51 6.02
C VAL A 18 -1.58 -19.04 4.61
N THR A 19 -0.59 -19.73 4.06
CA THR A 19 -0.91 -20.85 3.16
C THR A 19 -1.81 -21.83 3.93
N SER A 20 -2.74 -22.51 3.25
CA SER A 20 -3.57 -23.57 3.85
C SER A 20 -2.75 -24.75 4.44
N ALA A 21 -1.45 -24.82 4.14
CA ALA A 21 -0.49 -25.75 4.73
C ALA A 21 0.84 -25.02 5.04
N PRO A 22 0.95 -24.26 6.13
CA PRO A 22 2.21 -23.57 6.49
C PRO A 22 3.38 -24.54 6.70
N GLN A 23 3.11 -25.76 7.15
CA GLN A 23 4.08 -26.84 7.29
C GLN A 23 4.68 -27.30 5.95
N SER A 24 4.04 -27.03 4.81
CA SER A 24 4.57 -27.40 3.50
C SER A 24 5.46 -26.31 2.90
N VAL A 25 5.61 -25.15 3.56
CA VAL A 25 6.50 -24.08 3.12
C VAL A 25 7.89 -24.35 3.71
N SER A 26 8.80 -24.83 2.86
CA SER A 26 10.21 -25.04 3.22
C SER A 26 10.95 -23.72 3.49
N SER A 27 10.51 -22.62 2.87
CA SER A 27 11.12 -21.29 3.00
C SER A 27 10.08 -20.19 2.81
N TRP A 28 9.79 -19.44 3.88
CA TRP A 28 8.89 -18.28 3.82
C TRP A 28 9.41 -17.19 2.89
N ARG A 29 10.73 -17.08 2.74
CA ARG A 29 11.37 -16.16 1.81
C ARG A 29 11.02 -16.51 0.37
N GLU A 30 11.18 -17.77 -0.02
CA GLU A 30 10.84 -18.22 -1.39
C GLU A 30 9.34 -18.12 -1.64
N HIS A 31 8.54 -18.48 -0.64
CA HIS A 31 7.09 -18.35 -0.70
C HIS A 31 6.67 -16.89 -0.96
N TYR A 32 7.22 -15.93 -0.19
CA TYR A 32 7.00 -14.50 -0.41
C TYR A 32 7.29 -14.10 -1.86
N PHE A 33 8.48 -14.42 -2.38
CA PHE A 33 8.86 -14.04 -3.74
C PHE A 33 8.04 -14.74 -4.83
N SER A 34 7.48 -15.92 -4.54
CA SER A 34 6.58 -16.61 -5.48
C SER A 34 5.24 -15.90 -5.65
N ILE A 35 4.75 -15.22 -4.62
CA ILE A 35 3.43 -14.55 -4.64
C ILE A 35 3.52 -13.02 -4.71
N ALA A 36 4.70 -12.44 -4.49
CA ALA A 36 4.95 -11.00 -4.54
C ALA A 36 4.47 -10.34 -5.85
N PRO A 37 4.69 -10.90 -7.05
CA PRO A 37 4.20 -10.28 -8.28
C PRO A 37 2.67 -10.12 -8.29
N SER A 38 1.93 -11.16 -7.93
CA SER A 38 0.47 -11.14 -7.85
C SER A 38 -0.02 -10.17 -6.78
N PHE A 39 0.67 -10.12 -5.64
CA PHE A 39 0.39 -9.16 -4.57
C PHE A 39 0.46 -7.72 -5.07
N PHE A 40 1.59 -7.35 -5.69
CA PHE A 40 1.81 -5.98 -6.14
C PHE A 40 0.93 -5.62 -7.35
N ALA A 41 0.60 -6.58 -8.22
CA ALA A 41 -0.36 -6.39 -9.30
C ALA A 41 -1.76 -6.04 -8.76
N LEU A 42 -2.23 -6.75 -7.73
CA LEU A 42 -3.51 -6.44 -7.07
C LEU A 42 -3.46 -5.08 -6.36
N ASN A 43 -2.32 -4.74 -5.74
CA ASN A 43 -2.14 -3.43 -5.13
C ASN A 43 -2.21 -2.29 -6.17
N ILE A 44 -1.60 -2.47 -7.35
CA ILE A 44 -1.70 -1.52 -8.47
C ILE A 44 -3.15 -1.38 -8.92
N ALA A 45 -3.84 -2.50 -9.19
CA ALA A 45 -5.23 -2.48 -9.61
C ALA A 45 -6.12 -1.75 -8.59
N TYR A 46 -5.91 -2.01 -7.30
CA TYR A 46 -6.62 -1.32 -6.22
C TYR A 46 -6.36 0.19 -6.22
N ASN A 47 -5.10 0.62 -6.33
CA ASN A 47 -4.73 2.03 -6.34
C ASN A 47 -5.21 2.77 -7.61
N LEU A 48 -5.57 2.08 -8.68
CA LEU A 48 -6.14 2.68 -9.89
C LEU A 48 -7.68 2.67 -9.87
N VAL A 49 -8.29 1.57 -9.45
CA VAL A 49 -9.75 1.39 -9.47
C VAL A 49 -10.41 2.21 -8.38
N LEU A 50 -9.88 2.20 -7.15
CA LEU A 50 -10.53 2.85 -6.03
C LEU A 50 -10.67 4.37 -6.23
N PRO A 51 -9.61 5.12 -6.62
CA PRO A 51 -9.75 6.53 -6.91
C PRO A 51 -10.69 6.81 -8.07
N ALA A 52 -10.68 5.97 -9.12
CA ALA A 52 -11.59 6.12 -10.25
C ALA A 52 -13.07 5.95 -9.83
N VAL A 53 -13.37 5.00 -8.95
CA VAL A 53 -14.72 4.79 -8.41
C VAL A 53 -15.19 5.98 -7.58
N PHE A 54 -14.36 6.49 -6.67
CA PHE A 54 -14.74 7.67 -5.87
C PHE A 54 -14.81 8.95 -6.71
N TRP A 55 -13.92 9.11 -7.69
CA TRP A 55 -13.97 10.25 -8.61
C TRP A 55 -15.25 10.28 -9.45
N LEU A 56 -15.69 9.12 -9.95
CA LEU A 56 -16.91 8.98 -10.75
C LEU A 56 -18.20 9.00 -9.90
N GLY A 57 -18.12 8.57 -8.64
CA GLY A 57 -19.28 8.44 -7.76
C GLY A 57 -19.73 9.74 -7.10
N ASP A 58 -18.82 10.40 -6.38
CA ASP A 58 -19.15 11.57 -5.55
C ASP A 58 -18.11 12.70 -5.59
N GLY A 59 -17.01 12.51 -6.33
CA GLY A 59 -15.92 13.49 -6.45
C GLY A 59 -15.14 13.72 -5.15
N SER A 60 -15.34 12.89 -4.11
CA SER A 60 -14.78 13.07 -2.76
C SER A 60 -13.28 12.74 -2.67
N PHE A 61 -12.69 12.17 -3.72
CA PHE A 61 -11.33 11.64 -3.67
C PHE A 61 -10.27 12.71 -3.92
N GLY A 62 -10.02 13.60 -2.95
CA GLY A 62 -8.82 14.46 -2.87
C GLY A 62 -8.46 15.34 -4.08
N GLY A 63 -9.26 15.34 -5.15
CA GLY A 63 -8.99 15.96 -6.42
C GLY A 63 -7.65 15.54 -7.06
N TRP A 64 -7.17 16.35 -8.00
CA TRP A 64 -5.88 16.17 -8.68
C TRP A 64 -4.69 16.12 -7.70
N ALA A 65 -4.85 16.62 -6.47
CA ALA A 65 -3.82 16.59 -5.43
C ALA A 65 -3.50 15.18 -4.93
N ALA A 66 -4.38 14.19 -5.15
CA ALA A 66 -4.12 12.79 -4.81
C ALA A 66 -3.26 12.06 -5.85
N LEU A 67 -3.12 12.59 -7.07
CA LEU A 67 -2.42 11.91 -8.18
C LEU A 67 -0.94 11.63 -7.90
N PRO A 68 -0.15 12.55 -7.30
CA PRO A 68 1.24 12.24 -6.98
C PRO A 68 1.35 11.03 -6.04
N ALA A 69 0.48 10.94 -5.03
CA ALA A 69 0.47 9.82 -4.09
C ALA A 69 0.09 8.50 -4.79
N ILE A 70 -0.93 8.52 -5.65
CA ILE A 70 -1.33 7.36 -6.46
C ILE A 70 -0.19 6.94 -7.39
N ALA A 71 0.43 7.88 -8.11
CA ALA A 71 1.52 7.60 -9.03
C ALA A 71 2.75 7.03 -8.30
N THR A 72 3.10 7.57 -7.14
CA THR A 72 4.18 7.03 -6.30
C THR A 72 3.86 5.62 -5.82
N SER A 73 2.64 5.37 -5.32
CA SER A 73 2.20 4.05 -4.84
C SER A 73 2.25 3.01 -5.97
N VAL A 74 1.72 3.36 -7.15
CA VAL A 74 1.74 2.49 -8.34
C VAL A 74 3.16 2.25 -8.83
N GLY A 75 4.00 3.29 -8.90
CA GLY A 75 5.39 3.17 -9.31
C GLY A 75 6.21 2.27 -8.39
N LEU A 76 6.11 2.44 -7.08
CA LEU A 76 6.78 1.58 -6.10
C LEU A 76 6.28 0.13 -6.19
N SER A 77 4.97 -0.07 -6.36
CA SER A 77 4.38 -1.41 -6.53
C SER A 77 4.86 -2.07 -7.83
N ALA A 78 4.98 -1.32 -8.93
CA ALA A 78 5.51 -1.85 -10.19
C ALA A 78 6.97 -2.27 -10.08
N ILE A 79 7.80 -1.47 -9.40
CA ILE A 79 9.20 -1.82 -9.12
C ILE A 79 9.26 -3.09 -8.26
N ALA A 80 8.44 -3.19 -7.21
CA ALA A 80 8.41 -4.36 -6.35
C ALA A 80 7.89 -5.62 -7.05
N MET A 81 6.90 -5.49 -7.95
CA MET A 81 6.36 -6.58 -8.75
C MET A 81 7.42 -7.22 -9.66
N LEU A 82 8.30 -6.40 -10.24
CA LEU A 82 9.32 -6.82 -11.20
C LEU A 82 10.65 -7.20 -10.55
N SER A 83 10.86 -6.82 -9.28
CA SER A 83 12.11 -7.07 -8.59
C SER A 83 12.20 -8.49 -8.03
N LYS A 84 13.39 -9.09 -8.15
CA LYS A 84 13.76 -10.33 -7.45
C LYS A 84 14.73 -10.06 -6.29
N SER A 85 15.03 -8.79 -6.04
CA SER A 85 16.06 -8.38 -5.07
C SER A 85 15.44 -8.06 -3.72
N GLU A 86 15.82 -8.82 -2.71
CA GLU A 86 15.42 -8.59 -1.33
C GLU A 86 15.76 -7.19 -0.83
N ARG A 87 16.90 -6.65 -1.26
CA ARG A 87 17.29 -5.26 -0.95
C ARG A 87 16.28 -4.26 -1.50
N THR A 88 15.78 -4.46 -2.72
CA THR A 88 14.78 -3.58 -3.32
C THR A 88 13.47 -3.62 -2.53
N HIS A 89 13.02 -4.81 -2.13
CA HIS A 89 11.82 -4.95 -1.31
C HIS A 89 11.98 -4.30 0.07
N GLY A 90 13.15 -4.44 0.70
CA GLY A 90 13.47 -3.75 1.96
C GLY A 90 13.44 -2.23 1.83
N VAL A 91 14.01 -1.68 0.75
CA VAL A 91 13.96 -0.23 0.48
C VAL A 91 12.53 0.24 0.25
N ILE A 92 11.74 -0.49 -0.54
CA ILE A 92 10.33 -0.14 -0.81
C ILE A 92 9.50 -0.20 0.47
N ALA A 93 9.72 -1.20 1.32
CA ALA A 93 9.05 -1.31 2.62
C ALA A 93 9.39 -0.11 3.52
N LEU A 94 10.67 0.28 3.59
CA LEU A 94 11.09 1.44 4.37
C LEU A 94 10.48 2.75 3.83
N LEU A 95 10.52 2.96 2.51
CA LEU A 95 9.90 4.14 1.88
C LEU A 95 8.40 4.19 2.16
N THR A 96 7.71 3.05 2.04
CA THR A 96 6.27 2.95 2.32
C THR A 96 5.97 3.25 3.79
N LEU A 97 6.78 2.74 4.72
CA LEU A 97 6.66 3.03 6.15
C LEU A 97 6.83 4.52 6.44
N VAL A 98 7.88 5.15 5.89
CA VAL A 98 8.11 6.59 6.07
C VAL A 98 6.95 7.40 5.53
N LEU A 99 6.46 7.09 4.33
CA LEU A 99 5.30 7.77 3.73
C LEU A 99 4.04 7.60 4.59
N MET A 100 3.81 6.40 5.14
CA MET A 100 2.69 6.14 6.04
C MET A 100 2.80 6.94 7.34
N LEU A 101 3.99 7.00 7.95
CA LEU A 101 4.25 7.78 9.16
C LEU A 101 4.05 9.28 8.92
N VAL A 102 4.55 9.81 7.80
CA VAL A 102 4.32 11.21 7.41
C VAL A 102 2.83 11.48 7.20
N THR A 103 2.12 10.58 6.52
CA THR A 103 0.68 10.71 6.31
C THR A 103 -0.06 10.74 7.64
N VAL A 104 0.22 9.78 8.54
CA VAL A 104 -0.37 9.74 9.88
C VAL A 104 -0.04 11.01 10.65
N TYR A 105 1.21 11.48 10.62
CA TYR A 105 1.60 12.70 11.32
C TYR A 105 0.83 13.93 10.81
N VAL A 106 0.78 14.11 9.49
CA VAL A 106 0.08 15.23 8.87
C VAL A 106 -1.42 15.19 9.17
N PHE A 107 -2.08 14.05 9.03
CA PHE A 107 -3.53 13.96 9.25
C PHE A 107 -3.93 13.94 10.73
N ALA A 108 -3.09 13.43 11.63
CA ALA A 108 -3.39 13.35 13.06
C ALA A 108 -3.06 14.64 13.81
N PHE A 109 -2.04 15.41 13.38
CA PHE A 109 -1.53 16.54 14.17
C PHE A 109 -1.67 17.90 13.48
N THR A 110 -1.76 17.97 12.15
CA THR A 110 -1.85 19.26 11.44
C THR A 110 -3.22 19.96 11.52
N PRO A 111 -4.39 19.28 11.64
CA PRO A 111 -5.68 19.99 11.74
C PRO A 111 -5.92 20.68 13.09
N ALA A 112 -5.35 20.16 14.19
CA ALA A 112 -5.63 20.66 15.55
C ALA A 112 -4.66 21.77 16.00
N GLN A 113 -3.39 21.72 15.58
CA GLN A 113 -2.39 22.74 15.96
C GLN A 113 -2.63 24.08 15.27
N LEU A 114 -3.07 24.09 14.01
CA LEU A 114 -3.37 25.32 13.26
C LEU A 114 -4.59 26.11 13.79
N ILE A 115 -5.46 25.47 14.59
CA ILE A 115 -6.60 26.14 15.26
C ILE A 115 -6.23 26.57 16.69
N ALA A 116 -5.29 25.89 17.35
CA ALA A 116 -4.84 26.25 18.69
C ALA A 116 -3.81 27.41 18.70
N ASP A 117 -3.09 27.59 17.59
CA ASP A 117 -2.05 28.62 17.43
C ASP A 117 -2.52 29.88 16.65
N ALA A 118 -3.82 30.00 16.34
CA ALA A 118 -4.45 31.13 15.63
C ALA A 118 -5.43 31.89 16.53
#